data_AF-A0A954N3Y2-F1
#
_entry.id   AF-A0A954N3Y2-F1
#
_cell.length_a   1.000
_cell.length_b   1.000
_cell.length_c   1.000
_cell.angle_alpha   90.00
_cell.angle_beta   90.00
_cell.angle_gamma   90.00
#
_symmetry.space_group_name_H-M   'P 1'
#
loop_
_entity.id
_entity.type
_entity.pdbx_description
1 polymer ?
#
loop_
_entity_poly.entity_id
_entity_poly.type
_entity_poly.pdbx_seq_one_letter_code
_entity_poly.pdbx_strand_id
1 'polypeptide(L)'
;MRWTLAFIFGLFLFCGSMTAEAGVFGHDGCPPWRPCGWGNSFGGNRLIPQGFYGADFRYACQAHDDCYANGCNRRIDCDRQFRANMHCACESSNHPGLCRMKANCYFVAARVFGGIAR
;
A
#
# COMPACT_ATOMS: atom_id res chain seq x y z
N MET A 1 4.89 24.03 12.24
CA MET A 1 3.77 23.06 12.40
C MET A 1 2.62 23.25 11.40
N ARG A 2 2.26 24.48 10.95
CA ARG A 2 1.18 24.69 9.96
C ARG A 2 1.49 24.24 8.52
N TRP A 3 2.76 24.20 8.13
CA TRP A 3 3.20 23.81 6.78
C TRP A 3 3.30 22.29 6.55
N THR A 4 3.58 21.52 7.61
CA THR A 4 3.68 20.05 7.55
C THR A 4 2.33 19.39 7.28
N LEU A 5 1.24 19.93 7.83
CA LEU A 5 -0.11 19.43 7.59
C LEU A 5 -0.56 19.68 6.14
N ALA A 6 -0.25 20.84 5.57
CA ALA A 6 -0.58 21.17 4.18
C ALA A 6 0.19 20.27 3.17
N PHE A 7 1.46 19.94 3.46
CA PHE A 7 2.23 19.00 2.63
C PHE A 7 1.68 17.57 2.70
N ILE A 8 1.27 17.11 3.89
CA ILE A 8 0.66 15.79 4.06
C ILE A 8 -0.70 15.73 3.36
N PHE A 9 -1.52 16.79 3.44
CA PHE A 9 -2.80 16.89 2.74
C PHE A 9 -2.65 16.97 1.21
N GLY A 10 -1.64 17.70 0.72
CA GLY A 10 -1.32 17.81 -0.71
C GLY A 10 -0.81 16.49 -1.30
N LEU A 11 0.04 15.76 -0.57
CA LEU A 11 0.50 14.42 -0.96
C LEU A 11 -0.66 13.40 -0.97
N PHE A 12 -1.61 13.55 -0.05
CA PHE A 12 -2.84 12.74 0.02
C PHE A 12 -3.73 12.93 -1.22
N LEU A 13 -3.99 14.19 -1.59
CA LEU A 13 -4.79 14.52 -2.77
C LEU A 13 -4.13 14.07 -4.08
N PHE A 14 -2.80 14.12 -4.16
CA PHE A 14 -2.07 13.73 -5.36
C PHE A 14 -2.04 12.20 -5.58
N CYS A 15 -2.12 11.41 -4.51
CA CYS A 15 -2.09 9.96 -4.65
C CYS A 15 -3.44 9.26 -4.74
N GLY A 16 -4.51 9.92 -4.28
CA GLY A 16 -5.89 9.51 -4.53
C GLY A 16 -6.36 9.77 -5.96
N SER A 17 -5.75 10.71 -6.68
CA SER A 17 -6.15 11.12 -8.04
C SER A 17 -5.58 10.26 -9.17
N MET A 18 -4.66 9.34 -8.87
CA MET A 18 -4.16 8.37 -9.86
C MET A 18 -5.14 7.19 -9.96
N THR A 19 -6.17 7.33 -10.81
CA THR A 19 -7.19 6.31 -11.07
C THR A 19 -6.75 5.38 -12.21
N ALA A 20 -5.90 4.41 -11.90
CA ALA A 20 -5.63 3.28 -12.77
C ALA A 20 -5.60 2.00 -11.93
N GLU A 21 -6.78 1.60 -11.48
CA GLU A 21 -6.96 0.38 -10.70
C GLU A 21 -6.87 -0.83 -11.63
N ALA A 22 -5.91 -1.71 -11.39
CA ALA A 22 -5.89 -3.00 -12.03
C ALA A 22 -6.51 -4.03 -11.09
N GLY A 23 -7.67 -4.56 -11.47
CA GLY A 23 -8.23 -5.75 -10.83
C GLY A 23 -7.41 -6.96 -11.25
N VAL A 24 -6.50 -7.41 -10.39
CA VAL A 24 -5.73 -8.64 -10.61
C VAL A 24 -6.40 -9.79 -9.84
N PHE A 25 -6.66 -10.92 -10.49
CA PHE A 25 -7.23 -12.12 -9.84
C PHE A 25 -6.27 -12.65 -8.77
N GLY A 26 -6.79 -12.99 -7.59
CA GLY A 26 -6.01 -13.50 -6.45
C GLY A 26 -5.22 -14.74 -6.82
N HIS A 27 -3.90 -14.66 -6.72
CA HIS A 27 -3.07 -15.86 -6.71
C HIS A 27 -2.91 -16.35 -5.26
N ASP A 28 -2.74 -17.66 -5.08
CA ASP A 28 -2.29 -18.31 -3.84
C ASP A 28 -3.27 -18.33 -2.67
N GLY A 29 -4.47 -18.90 -2.88
CA GLY A 29 -5.40 -19.25 -1.79
C GLY A 29 -5.97 -18.07 -1.00
N CYS A 30 -5.55 -16.84 -1.30
CA CYS A 30 -6.13 -15.62 -0.80
C CYS A 30 -7.40 -15.31 -1.59
N PRO A 31 -8.51 -14.93 -0.92
CA PRO A 31 -9.67 -14.45 -1.64
C PRO A 31 -9.23 -13.27 -2.52
N PRO A 32 -9.75 -13.15 -3.76
CA PRO A 32 -9.37 -12.06 -4.68
C PRO A 32 -9.56 -10.66 -4.08
N TRP A 33 -10.33 -10.58 -2.98
CA TRP A 33 -10.66 -9.41 -2.20
C TRP A 33 -9.82 -9.18 -0.93
N ARG A 34 -8.71 -9.89 -0.65
CA ARG A 34 -7.92 -9.62 0.57
C ARG A 34 -7.36 -8.19 0.50
N PRO A 35 -7.84 -7.27 1.35
CA PRO A 35 -7.44 -5.89 1.23
C PRO A 35 -6.10 -5.65 1.93
N CYS A 36 -5.28 -4.73 1.43
CA CYS A 36 -4.08 -4.27 2.15
C CYS A 36 -4.43 -3.77 3.57
N GLY A 37 -3.83 -4.37 4.61
CA GLY A 37 -4.12 -4.07 6.01
C GLY A 37 -5.00 -5.14 6.67
N TRP A 38 -4.85 -5.29 8.00
CA TRP A 38 -5.62 -6.26 8.80
C TRP A 38 -7.13 -6.15 8.54
N GLY A 39 -7.75 -7.27 8.18
CA GLY A 39 -9.17 -7.33 7.79
C GLY A 39 -10.12 -6.69 8.81
N ASN A 40 -11.10 -5.94 8.27
CA ASN A 40 -12.20 -5.22 8.94
C ASN A 40 -11.89 -3.91 9.67
N SER A 41 -10.80 -3.19 9.39
CA SER A 41 -10.70 -1.77 9.81
C SER A 41 -11.76 -0.91 9.10
N PHE A 42 -12.91 -0.71 9.77
CA PHE A 42 -13.97 0.25 9.43
C PHE A 42 -14.41 0.29 7.95
N GLY A 43 -14.38 -0.86 7.25
CA GLY A 43 -14.68 -0.94 5.82
C GLY A 43 -13.67 -0.21 4.91
N GLY A 44 -12.64 0.43 5.46
CA GLY A 44 -11.70 1.31 4.76
C GLY A 44 -10.72 0.56 3.87
N ASN A 45 -10.24 -0.62 4.30
CA ASN A 45 -9.28 -1.38 3.49
C ASN A 45 -9.90 -1.88 2.17
N ARG A 46 -11.23 -2.01 2.10
CA ARG A 46 -11.96 -2.38 0.87
C ARG A 46 -11.81 -1.34 -0.25
N LEU A 47 -11.56 -0.08 0.12
CA LEU A 47 -11.41 1.03 -0.81
C LEU A 47 -9.95 1.29 -1.19
N ILE A 48 -9.01 0.52 -0.63
CA ILE A 48 -7.60 0.63 -1.00
C ILE A 48 -7.40 -0.15 -2.31
N PRO A 49 -6.94 0.50 -3.39
CA PRO A 49 -6.65 -0.20 -4.64
C PRO A 49 -5.63 -1.33 -4.41
N GLN A 50 -5.83 -2.48 -5.04
CA GLN A 50 -4.97 -3.65 -4.85
C GLN A 50 -3.85 -3.76 -5.89
N GLY A 51 -3.80 -2.81 -6.84
CA GLY A 51 -2.85 -2.82 -7.95
C GLY A 51 -2.86 -1.51 -8.72
N PHE A 52 -1.92 -1.35 -9.65
CA PHE A 52 -1.78 -0.12 -10.44
C PHE A 52 -1.18 -0.37 -11.83
N TYR A 53 -1.90 0.00 -12.90
CA TYR A 53 -1.51 -0.25 -14.30
C TYR A 53 -1.04 -1.70 -14.59
N GLY A 54 -1.70 -2.70 -14.01
CA GLY A 54 -1.38 -4.12 -14.19
C GLY A 54 -0.41 -4.70 -13.16
N ALA A 55 0.22 -3.87 -12.31
CA ALA A 55 0.94 -4.36 -11.14
C ALA A 55 -0.02 -4.83 -10.06
N ASP A 56 0.35 -5.90 -9.36
CA ASP A 56 -0.37 -6.46 -8.20
C ASP A 56 0.38 -6.17 -6.90
N PHE A 57 -0.26 -5.46 -5.97
CA PHE A 57 0.35 -5.10 -4.69
C PHE A 57 -0.06 -6.02 -3.54
N ARG A 58 -0.96 -6.98 -3.75
CA ARG A 58 -1.50 -7.79 -2.64
C ARG A 58 -0.44 -8.63 -1.94
N TYR A 59 0.51 -9.19 -2.69
CA TYR A 59 1.63 -9.94 -2.10
C TYR A 59 2.50 -9.03 -1.22
N ALA A 60 2.77 -7.80 -1.68
CA ALA A 60 3.51 -6.82 -0.89
C ALA A 60 2.75 -6.44 0.39
N CYS A 61 1.43 -6.25 0.29
CA CYS A 61 0.58 -5.94 1.44
C CYS A 61 0.49 -7.11 2.44
N GLN A 62 0.34 -8.34 1.98
CA GLN A 62 0.35 -9.52 2.85
C GLN A 62 1.66 -9.63 3.63
N ALA A 63 2.80 -9.52 2.95
CA ALA A 63 4.11 -9.55 3.60
C ALA A 63 4.29 -8.41 4.62
N HIS A 64 3.68 -7.25 4.38
CA HIS A 64 3.68 -6.12 5.32
C HIS A 64 2.87 -6.41 6.57
N ASP A 65 1.65 -6.93 6.40
CA ASP A 65 0.77 -7.31 7.51
C ASP A 65 1.41 -8.41 8.36
N ASP A 66 1.99 -9.44 7.73
CA ASP A 66 2.69 -10.53 8.42
C ASP A 66 3.91 -10.00 9.21
N CYS A 67 4.65 -9.05 8.64
CA CYS A 67 5.77 -8.40 9.33
C CYS A 67 5.32 -7.62 10.57
N TYR A 68 4.17 -6.94 10.50
CA TYR A 68 3.56 -6.27 11.64
C TYR A 68 3.05 -7.25 12.70
N ALA A 69 2.45 -8.37 12.29
CA ALA A 69 1.92 -9.40 13.19
C ALA A 69 3.01 -10.10 14.00
N ASN A 70 4.16 -10.37 13.37
CA ASN A 70 5.28 -11.06 14.03
C ASN A 70 5.92 -10.26 15.18
N GLY A 71 5.75 -8.93 15.22
CA GLY A 71 6.20 -8.07 16.34
C GLY A 71 7.73 -7.98 16.56
N CYS A 72 8.53 -8.84 15.94
CA CYS A 72 9.99 -8.89 16.11
C CYS A 72 10.73 -7.78 15.36
N ASN A 73 10.13 -7.23 14.29
CA ASN A 73 10.74 -6.21 13.47
C ASN A 73 10.30 -4.81 13.88
N ARG A 74 11.20 -3.83 13.75
CA ARG A 74 10.80 -2.42 13.89
C ARG A 74 9.84 -2.08 12.74
N ARG A 75 8.79 -1.32 13.03
CA ARG A 75 7.77 -0.94 12.03
C ARG A 75 8.37 -0.35 10.77
N ILE A 76 9.40 0.49 10.90
CA ILE A 76 10.08 1.11 9.76
C ILE A 76 10.76 0.09 8.83
N ASP A 77 11.25 -1.03 9.37
CA ASP A 77 11.89 -2.07 8.57
C ASP A 77 10.83 -2.82 7.75
N CYS A 78 9.67 -3.11 8.35
CA CYS A 78 8.50 -3.61 7.63
C CYS A 78 8.02 -2.63 6.54
N ASP A 79 7.92 -1.34 6.84
CA ASP A 79 7.47 -0.33 5.88
C ASP A 79 8.45 -0.20 4.70
N ARG A 80 9.76 -0.29 4.94
CA ARG A 80 10.79 -0.27 3.89
C ARG A 80 10.70 -1.50 3.00
N GLN A 81 10.54 -2.69 3.59
CA GLN A 81 10.35 -3.93 2.84
C GLN A 81 9.08 -3.89 2.00
N PHE A 82 7.99 -3.38 2.57
CA PHE A 82 6.72 -3.18 1.86
C PHE A 82 6.89 -2.33 0.61
N ARG A 83 7.58 -1.18 0.73
CA ARG A 83 7.89 -0.32 -0.40
C ARG A 83 8.72 -1.06 -1.47
N ALA A 84 9.76 -1.78 -1.05
CA ALA A 84 10.61 -2.54 -1.97
C ALA A 84 9.83 -3.60 -2.75
N ASN A 85 8.95 -4.36 -2.07
CA ASN A 85 8.12 -5.38 -2.71
C ASN A 85 7.16 -4.76 -3.75
N MET A 86 6.56 -3.60 -3.46
CA MET A 86 5.74 -2.89 -4.45
C MET A 86 6.57 -2.36 -5.63
N HIS A 87 7.81 -1.90 -5.39
CA HIS A 87 8.71 -1.51 -6.48
C HIS A 87 9.01 -2.69 -7.43
N CYS A 88 9.20 -3.90 -6.90
CA CYS A 88 9.35 -5.12 -7.70
C CYS A 88 8.06 -5.43 -8.48
N ALA A 89 6.88 -5.34 -7.84
CA ALA A 89 5.61 -5.51 -8.55
C ALA A 89 5.41 -4.51 -9.70
N CYS A 90 5.98 -3.30 -9.59
CA CYS A 90 5.92 -2.30 -10.66
C CYS A 90 6.73 -2.67 -11.91
N GLU A 91 7.58 -3.69 -11.87
CA GLU A 91 8.30 -4.19 -13.05
C GLU A 91 7.36 -4.83 -14.07
N SER A 92 6.22 -5.39 -13.62
CA SER A 92 5.17 -5.93 -14.48
C SER A 92 4.11 -4.90 -14.88
N SER A 93 4.28 -3.63 -14.50
CA SER A 93 3.33 -2.56 -14.79
C SER A 93 3.48 -2.03 -16.21
N ASN A 94 2.36 -1.67 -16.85
CA ASN A 94 2.37 -0.93 -18.11
C ASN A 94 2.95 0.50 -17.94
N HIS A 95 3.01 1.02 -16.71
CA HIS A 95 3.60 2.33 -16.39
C HIS A 95 4.47 2.27 -15.13
N PRO A 96 5.70 1.72 -15.21
CA PRO A 96 6.55 1.49 -14.03
C PRO A 96 6.84 2.75 -13.21
N GLY A 97 7.05 3.90 -13.86
CA GLY A 97 7.32 5.17 -13.16
C GLY A 97 6.17 5.63 -12.27
N LEU A 98 4.94 5.64 -12.80
CA LEU A 98 3.74 6.02 -12.05
C LEU A 98 3.41 4.98 -10.97
N CYS A 99 3.63 3.70 -11.26
CA CYS A 99 3.49 2.63 -10.28
C CYS A 99 4.42 2.81 -9.08
N ARG A 100 5.68 3.17 -9.31
CA ARG A 100 6.63 3.45 -8.22
C ARG A 100 6.24 4.68 -7.41
N MET A 101 5.66 5.71 -8.05
CA MET A 101 5.08 6.85 -7.32
C MET A 101 3.93 6.41 -6.41
N LYS A 102 3.01 5.57 -6.93
CA LYS A 102 1.92 4.98 -6.14
C LYS A 102 2.45 4.15 -4.96
N ALA A 103 3.47 3.32 -5.17
CA ALA A 103 4.13 2.55 -4.12
C ALA A 103 4.72 3.43 -3.00
N ASN A 104 5.33 4.56 -3.35
CA ASN A 104 5.82 5.54 -2.36
C ASN A 104 4.68 6.14 -1.54
N CYS A 105 3.51 6.38 -2.14
CA CYS A 105 2.37 6.86 -1.38
C CYS A 105 1.82 5.83 -0.40
N TYR A 106 1.78 4.55 -0.79
CA TYR A 106 1.39 3.47 0.12
C TYR A 106 2.36 3.38 1.30
N PHE A 107 3.66 3.53 1.04
CA PHE A 107 4.67 3.63 2.10
C PHE A 107 4.37 4.80 3.04
N VAL A 108 4.14 6.02 2.53
CA VAL A 108 3.82 7.17 3.38
C VAL A 108 2.50 6.96 4.14
N ALA A 109 1.48 6.39 3.50
CA ALA A 109 0.21 6.09 4.15
C ALA A 109 0.39 5.08 5.31
N ALA A 110 1.15 4.01 5.11
CA ALA A 110 1.49 3.06 6.16
C ALA A 110 2.23 3.73 7.33
N ARG A 111 3.15 4.67 7.03
CA ARG A 111 3.90 5.44 8.04
C ARG A 111 3.02 6.36 8.88
N VAL A 112 2.00 6.97 8.27
CA VAL A 112 1.11 7.93 8.93
C VAL A 112 -0.05 7.23 9.66
N PHE A 113 -0.69 6.25 9.01
CA PHE A 113 -1.92 5.62 9.51
C PHE A 113 -1.71 4.28 10.20
N GLY A 114 -0.60 3.59 9.95
CA GLY A 114 -0.31 2.33 10.63
C GLY A 114 -0.29 2.46 12.16
N GLY A 115 0.02 3.65 12.69
CA GLY A 115 -0.01 3.93 14.12
C GLY A 115 -1.41 4.03 14.75
N ILE A 116 -2.45 4.28 13.93
CA ILE A 116 -3.81 4.58 14.40
C ILE A 116 -4.67 3.30 14.51
N ALA A 117 -4.33 2.25 13.77
CA ALA A 117 -5.10 1.00 13.72
C ALA A 117 -4.67 -0.06 14.77
N ARG A 118 -4.18 0.35 15.94
CA ARG A 118 -3.79 -0.55 17.05
C ARG A 118 -4.61 -0.28 18.30
#